data_AF-A0A841L5E7-F1
#
_entry.id   AF-A0A841L5E7-F1
#
_cell.length_a   1.000
_cell.length_b   1.000
_cell.length_c   1.000
_cell.angle_alpha   90.00
_cell.angle_beta   90.00
_cell.angle_gamma   90.00
#
_symmetry.space_group_name_H-M   'P 1'
#
loop_
_entity.id
_entity.type
_entity.pdbx_description
1 polymer ?
#
loop_
_entity_poly.entity_id
_entity_poly.type
_entity_poly.pdbx_seq_one_letter_code
_entity_poly.pdbx_strand_id
1 'polypeptide(L)' 'MRQFFNPYHLPTAFPPQHQPQQPGIEAIMVPKPISESPSPEKPGGKLLNKVAVITGGDSGIGRAVAYSFAKEGADIVIV' A
#
# COMPACT_ATOMS: atom_id res chain seq x y z
N MET A 1 -21.69 21.18 -13.23
CA MET A 1 -20.47 20.34 -13.41
C MET A 1 -20.44 19.34 -12.26
N ARG A 2 -20.71 18.06 -12.52
CA ARG A 2 -20.75 17.02 -11.48
C ARG A 2 -19.31 16.76 -11.02
N GLN A 3 -19.00 17.06 -9.76
CA GLN A 3 -17.85 16.45 -9.11
C GLN A 3 -18.06 14.94 -9.17
N PHE A 4 -17.23 14.25 -9.93
CA PHE A 4 -17.24 12.79 -9.96
C PHE A 4 -17.01 12.30 -8.52
N PHE A 5 -18.00 11.63 -7.96
CA PHE A 5 -17.91 11.01 -6.64
C PHE A 5 -16.70 10.07 -6.65
N ASN A 6 -15.67 10.40 -5.87
CA ASN A 6 -14.47 9.60 -5.68
C ASN A 6 -14.52 9.00 -4.27
N PRO A 7 -15.23 7.87 -4.08
CA PRO A 7 -15.45 7.29 -2.74
C PRO A 7 -14.14 6.87 -2.05
N TYR A 8 -13.08 6.69 -2.84
CA TYR A 8 -11.82 6.11 -2.42
C TYR A 8 -10.70 7.15 -2.32
N HIS A 9 -10.99 8.43 -2.51
CA HIS A 9 -10.02 9.53 -2.49
C HIS A 9 -8.79 9.26 -3.37
N LEU A 10 -8.99 8.57 -4.49
CA LEU A 10 -7.91 8.26 -5.43
C LEU A 10 -7.38 9.57 -6.05
N PRO A 11 -6.06 9.73 -6.17
CA PRO A 11 -5.51 10.89 -6.83
C PRO A 11 -5.93 10.94 -8.31
N THR A 12 -6.41 12.10 -8.75
CA THR A 12 -6.81 12.34 -10.15
C THR A 12 -5.69 12.95 -10.99
N ALA A 13 -4.61 13.38 -10.35
CA ALA A 13 -3.43 13.96 -10.97
C ALA A 13 -2.19 13.69 -10.12
N PHE A 14 -1.02 13.76 -10.76
CA PHE A 14 0.27 13.61 -10.13
C PHE A 14 1.13 14.84 -10.48
N PRO A 15 1.54 15.67 -9.49
CA PRO A 15 2.44 16.78 -9.78
C PRO A 15 3.79 16.26 -10.27
N PRO A 16 4.48 17.01 -11.16
CA PRO A 16 5.87 16.72 -11.52
C PRO A 16 6.74 16.66 -10.27
N GLN A 17 7.44 15.56 -10.07
CA GLN A 17 8.35 15.34 -8.95
C GLN A 17 9.47 14.39 -9.38
N HIS A 18 10.63 14.51 -8.74
CA HIS A 18 11.80 13.66 -8.98
C HIS A 18 12.57 13.46 -7.68
N GLN A 19 13.12 12.26 -7.48
CA GLN A 19 14.03 11.97 -6.39
C GLN A 19 15.40 11.60 -6.98
N PRO A 20 16.50 12.20 -6.50
CA PRO A 20 17.82 12.05 -7.11
C PRO A 20 18.49 10.69 -6.83
N GLN A 21 17.91 9.86 -5.97
CA GLN A 21 18.50 8.59 -5.52
C GLN A 21 17.49 7.44 -5.65
N GLN A 22 18.03 6.23 -5.83
CA GLN A 22 17.30 4.98 -5.74
C GLN A 22 17.94 4.06 -4.68
N PRO A 23 17.15 3.29 -3.90
CA PRO A 23 15.68 3.26 -3.87
C PRO A 23 15.05 4.59 -3.42
N GLY A 24 13.88 4.91 -3.99
CA GLY A 24 13.15 6.14 -3.65
C GLY A 24 12.48 6.07 -2.27
N ILE A 25 12.22 7.22 -1.68
CA ILE A 25 11.53 7.35 -0.39
C ILE A 25 10.06 7.64 -0.65
N GLU A 26 9.20 6.67 -0.32
CA GLU A 26 7.75 6.81 -0.50
C GLU A 26 7.16 7.95 0.34
N ALA A 27 7.69 8.17 1.54
CA ALA A 27 7.15 9.15 2.50
C ALA A 27 7.14 10.60 1.98
N ILE A 28 7.97 10.91 0.98
CA ILE A 28 8.09 12.25 0.37
C ILE A 28 7.39 12.36 -1.00
N MET A 29 6.70 11.30 -1.45
CA MET A 29 5.91 11.33 -2.68
C MET A 29 4.62 12.15 -2.50
N VAL A 30 4.22 12.86 -3.55
CA VAL A 30 2.97 13.64 -3.59
C VAL A 30 2.21 13.30 -4.87
N PRO A 31 1.00 12.75 -4.83
CA PRO A 31 0.31 12.20 -3.66
C PRO A 31 1.08 11.01 -3.06
N LYS A 32 0.79 10.73 -1.77
CA LYS A 32 1.28 9.51 -1.13
C LYS A 32 0.62 8.29 -1.79
N PRO A 33 1.37 7.19 -2.02
CA PRO A 33 0.75 5.94 -2.44
C PRO A 33 -0.32 5.45 -1.47
N ILE A 34 -1.31 4.75 -2.01
CA ILE A 34 -2.37 4.10 -1.25
C ILE A 34 -2.00 2.61 -1.17
N SER A 35 -1.38 2.21 -0.07
CA SER A 35 -0.94 0.81 0.13
C SER A 35 -2.02 -0.07 0.77
N GLU A 36 -3.09 0.51 1.29
CA GLU A 36 -4.21 -0.23 1.85
C GLU A 36 -5.46 -0.05 0.99
N SER A 37 -6.20 -1.13 0.77
CA SER A 37 -7.51 -1.01 0.13
C SER A 37 -8.40 -0.09 0.97
N PRO A 38 -9.01 0.94 0.36
CA PRO A 38 -10.01 1.76 1.02
C PRO A 38 -11.37 1.04 1.12
N SER A 39 -11.54 -0.13 0.49
CA SER A 39 -12.74 -0.95 0.66
C SER A 39 -12.76 -1.60 2.05
N PRO A 40 -13.91 -1.63 2.75
CA PRO A 40 -14.05 -2.21 4.09
C PRO A 40 -14.13 -3.74 4.05
N GLU A 41 -13.50 -4.39 3.06
CA GLU A 41 -13.56 -5.84 2.91
C GLU A 41 -13.04 -6.52 4.17
N LYS A 42 -13.87 -7.40 4.72
CA LYS A 42 -13.52 -8.18 5.90
C LYS A 42 -12.50 -9.24 5.48
N PRO A 43 -11.37 -9.38 6.19
CA PRO A 43 -10.42 -10.44 5.90
C PRO A 43 -11.04 -11.82 6.09
N GLY A 44 -10.66 -12.77 5.23
CA GLY A 44 -11.16 -14.15 5.29
C GLY A 44 -10.33 -15.07 6.19
N GLY A 45 -9.19 -14.58 6.70
CA GLY A 45 -8.26 -15.38 7.51
C GLY A 45 -7.45 -16.37 6.67
N LYS A 46 -7.19 -16.05 5.39
CA LYS A 46 -6.55 -16.97 4.44
C LYS A 46 -5.12 -17.35 4.84
N LEU A 47 -4.46 -16.55 5.67
CA LEU A 47 -3.06 -16.72 6.05
C LEU A 47 -2.89 -16.90 7.57
N LEU A 48 -3.93 -17.30 8.29
CA LEU A 48 -3.83 -17.63 9.71
C LEU A 48 -2.72 -18.66 9.97
N ASN A 49 -1.90 -18.40 10.99
CA ASN A 49 -0.76 -19.24 11.39
C ASN A 49 0.27 -19.44 10.27
N LYS A 50 0.51 -18.40 9.45
CA LYS A 50 1.58 -18.36 8.47
C LYS A 50 2.56 -17.24 8.82
N VAL A 51 3.82 -17.46 8.49
CA VAL A 51 4.88 -16.46 8.56
C VAL A 51 5.31 -16.12 7.15
N ALA A 52 5.35 -14.84 6.82
CA ALA A 52 5.78 -14.35 5.51
C ALA A 52 7.05 -13.50 5.64
N VAL A 53 8.03 -13.78 4.78
CA VAL A 53 9.20 -12.92 4.57
C VAL A 53 8.99 -12.13 3.30
N ILE A 54 8.95 -10.80 3.40
CA ILE A 54 8.67 -9.88 2.29
C ILE A 54 9.89 -9.00 2.06
N THR A 55 10.64 -9.26 1.00
CA THR A 55 11.73 -8.39 0.56
C THR A 55 11.19 -7.15 -0.13
N GLY A 56 11.70 -5.96 0.18
CA GLY A 56 11.17 -4.68 -0.31
C GLY A 56 9.77 -4.36 0.23
N GLY A 57 9.44 -4.88 1.43
CA GLY A 57 8.15 -4.68 2.10
C GLY A 57 7.96 -3.28 2.71
N ASP A 58 8.97 -2.42 2.65
CA ASP A 58 8.96 -1.09 3.25
C ASP A 58 8.09 -0.09 2.49
N SER A 59 7.92 -0.27 1.17
CA SER A 59 7.24 0.68 0.30
C SER A 59 6.52 0.01 -0.88
N GLY A 60 5.73 0.79 -1.62
CA GLY A 60 5.04 0.43 -2.85
C GLY A 60 4.22 -0.84 -2.74
N ILE A 61 4.49 -1.76 -3.66
CA ILE A 61 3.77 -3.03 -3.78
C ILE A 61 4.08 -3.94 -2.59
N GLY A 62 5.33 -3.99 -2.13
CA GLY A 62 5.72 -4.83 -0.99
C GLY A 62 4.99 -4.42 0.28
N ARG A 63 4.87 -3.11 0.53
CA ARG A 63 4.06 -2.57 1.63
C ARG A 63 2.58 -2.96 1.51
N ALA A 64 2.01 -2.86 0.31
CA ALA A 64 0.61 -3.23 0.08
C ALA A 64 0.34 -4.73 0.30
N VAL A 65 1.30 -5.58 -0.10
CA VAL A 65 1.26 -7.02 0.19
C VAL A 65 1.37 -7.27 1.69
N ALA A 66 2.29 -6.59 2.39
CA ALA A 66 2.45 -6.73 3.83
C ALA A 66 1.15 -6.39 4.58
N TYR A 67 0.50 -5.27 4.25
CA TYR A 67 -0.79 -4.93 4.84
C TYR A 67 -1.86 -5.99 4.56
N SER A 68 -1.93 -6.47 3.33
CA SER A 68 -2.92 -7.48 2.94
C SER A 68 -2.68 -8.81 3.65
N PHE A 69 -1.42 -9.22 3.83
CA PHE A 69 -1.05 -10.43 4.53
C PHE A 69 -1.35 -10.35 6.03
N ALA A 70 -1.08 -9.19 6.65
CA ALA A 70 -1.40 -8.95 8.04
C ALA A 70 -2.91 -9.00 8.26
N LYS A 71 -3.69 -8.39 7.36
CA LYS A 71 -5.16 -8.47 7.38
C LYS A 71 -5.66 -9.91 7.32
N GLU A 72 -5.05 -10.74 6.48
CA GLU A 72 -5.39 -12.17 6.36
C GLU A 72 -4.81 -13.06 7.48
N GLY A 73 -4.10 -12.48 8.46
CA GLY A 73 -3.68 -13.15 9.69
C GLY A 73 -2.26 -13.74 9.71
N ALA A 74 -1.38 -13.29 8.82
CA ALA A 74 0.02 -13.72 8.81
C ALA A 74 0.89 -12.88 9.78
N ASP A 75 1.89 -13.51 10.38
CA ASP A 75 3.05 -12.82 10.95
C ASP A 75 4.03 -12.45 9.82
N ILE A 76 4.67 -11.27 9.90
CA ILE A 76 5.43 -10.71 8.78
C ILE A 76 6.82 -10.26 9.22
N VAL A 77 7.82 -10.61 8.41
CA VAL A 77 9.17 -10.07 8.45
C VAL A 77 9.43 -9.31 7.15
N ILE A 78 9.90 -8.07 7.25
CA ILE A 78 10.26 -7.22 6.10
C ILE A 78 11.79 -7.20 5.99
N VAL A 79 12.32 -7.35 4.77
CA VAL A 79 13.77 -7.39 4.48
C VAL A 79 14.13 -6.44 3.35
#